data_AF-A0A8T0PQP9-F1
#
_entry.id   AF-A0A8T0PQP9-F1
#
_cell.length_a   1.000
_cell.length_b   1.000
_cell.length_c   1.000
_cell.angle_alpha   90.00
_cell.angle_beta   90.00
_cell.angle_gamma   90.00
#
_symmetry.space_group_name_H-M   'P 1'
#
loop_
_entity.id
_entity.type
_entity.pdbx_description
1 polymer ?
#
loop_
_entity_poly.entity_id
_entity_poly.type
_entity_poly.pdbx_seq_one_letter_code
_entity_poly.pdbx_strand_id
1 'polypeptide(L)'
;MGLFSSPAKVYKPVAEVDLGPGSDQHYISPNVRAPRVAGLLVKLLAWVLETPVLGWIVLAALKRDNLVYKLVSDAEIPELPLFTATHTWRDIPEQNVRRTKPGSSPAERVQEAVGCLPALLPEPAAVLAGDPASGFRRWTVRDFHRAHSSGQTTPAVVKKVSLLLTEHGTE
;
A
#
# COMPACT_ATOMS: atom_id res chain seq x y z
N MET A 1 39.53 -13.67 -11.34
CA MET A 1 40.02 -13.00 -10.11
C MET A 1 39.94 -11.50 -10.32
N GLY A 2 39.16 -10.75 -9.52
CA GLY A 2 38.86 -9.34 -9.83
C GLY A 2 38.59 -8.45 -8.60
N LEU A 3 39.67 -8.11 -7.90
CA LEU A 3 39.98 -6.94 -7.05
C LEU A 3 39.00 -6.31 -6.04
N PHE A 4 37.68 -6.54 -6.03
CA PHE A 4 36.79 -6.02 -4.96
C PHE A 4 35.56 -6.91 -4.69
N SER A 5 35.72 -8.24 -4.73
CA SER A 5 34.65 -9.16 -4.34
C SER A 5 34.61 -9.27 -2.82
N SER A 6 33.53 -8.79 -2.22
CA SER A 6 33.19 -9.16 -0.84
C SER A 6 32.91 -10.67 -0.83
N PRO A 7 33.28 -11.42 0.22
CA PRO A 7 32.96 -12.84 0.28
C PRO A 7 31.44 -13.04 0.21
N ALA A 8 31.01 -14.04 -0.57
CA ALA A 8 29.61 -14.40 -0.67
C ALA A 8 29.05 -14.69 0.74
N LYS A 9 27.92 -14.07 1.08
CA LYS A 9 27.29 -14.26 2.39
C LYS A 9 26.26 -15.36 2.26
N VAL A 10 26.55 -16.51 2.87
CA VAL A 10 25.60 -17.61 2.99
C VAL A 10 24.59 -17.28 4.09
N TYR A 11 23.32 -17.19 3.73
CA TYR A 11 22.25 -16.96 4.71
C TYR A 11 21.78 -18.31 5.28
N LYS A 12 21.47 -18.32 6.57
CA LYS A 12 20.86 -19.49 7.21
C LYS A 12 19.40 -19.59 6.79
N PRO A 13 18.85 -20.81 6.66
CA PRO A 13 17.44 -21.01 6.43
C PRO A 13 16.60 -20.29 7.49
N VAL A 14 15.47 -19.70 7.09
CA VAL A 14 14.58 -18.94 8.01
C VAL A 14 14.19 -19.75 9.25
N ALA A 15 13.97 -21.06 9.12
CA ALA A 15 13.59 -21.94 10.22
C ALA A 15 14.69 -22.09 11.31
N GLU A 16 15.94 -21.81 10.97
CA GLU A 16 17.10 -21.97 11.85
C GLU A 16 17.60 -20.63 12.43
N VAL A 17 16.94 -19.52 12.06
CA VAL A 17 17.30 -18.19 12.55
C VAL A 17 16.72 -17.98 13.95
N ASP A 18 17.59 -17.77 14.93
CA ASP A 18 17.19 -17.35 16.27
C ASP A 18 16.75 -15.87 16.25
N LEU A 19 15.52 -15.62 16.70
CA LEU A 19 14.92 -14.29 16.86
C LEU A 19 14.83 -13.88 18.34
N GLY A 20 15.49 -14.62 19.23
CA GLY A 20 15.53 -14.36 20.65
C GLY A 20 16.25 -13.04 21.01
N PRO A 21 16.10 -12.58 22.27
CA PRO A 21 16.67 -11.32 22.75
C PRO A 21 18.20 -11.29 22.77
N GLY A 22 18.87 -12.45 22.66
CA GLY A 22 20.33 -12.57 22.57
C GLY A 22 20.83 -12.91 21.16
N SER A 23 19.99 -12.80 20.13
CA SER A 23 20.36 -13.15 18.76
C SER A 23 21.31 -12.13 18.13
N ASP A 24 22.20 -12.64 17.27
CA ASP A 24 23.11 -11.80 16.45
C ASP A 24 22.39 -11.16 15.24
N GLN A 25 21.06 -11.26 15.18
CA GLN A 25 20.25 -10.76 14.08
C GLN A 25 19.93 -9.28 14.29
N HIS A 26 20.73 -8.41 13.68
CA HIS A 26 20.51 -6.98 13.74
C HIS A 26 19.57 -6.49 12.64
N TYR A 27 18.73 -5.50 12.99
CA TYR A 27 17.91 -4.80 12.01
C TYR A 27 18.81 -4.03 11.03
N ILE A 28 18.73 -4.40 9.75
CA ILE A 28 19.41 -3.68 8.68
C ILE A 28 18.48 -2.58 8.20
N SER A 29 18.80 -1.33 8.54
CA SER A 29 18.04 -0.19 8.02
C SER A 29 18.22 -0.09 6.50
N PRO A 30 17.14 0.14 5.74
CA PRO A 30 17.22 0.35 4.30
C PRO A 30 17.95 1.67 4.00
N ASN A 31 19.26 1.58 3.74
CA ASN A 31 20.08 2.71 3.29
C ASN A 31 19.95 2.87 1.77
N VAL A 32 18.78 3.33 1.33
CA VAL A 32 18.54 3.59 -0.09
C VAL A 32 19.15 4.94 -0.46
N ARG A 33 20.20 4.91 -1.28
CA ARG A 33 20.88 6.10 -1.79
C ARG A 33 20.54 6.29 -3.26
N ALA A 34 19.87 7.41 -3.55
CA ALA A 34 19.56 7.81 -4.91
C ALA A 34 19.69 9.34 -5.06
N PRO A 35 20.15 9.83 -6.22
CA PRO A 35 20.20 11.26 -6.50
C PRO A 35 18.77 11.81 -6.60
N ARG A 36 18.47 12.88 -5.87
CA ARG A 36 17.22 13.62 -6.01
C ARG A 36 17.39 14.65 -7.12
N VAL A 37 16.84 14.35 -8.29
CA VAL A 37 16.87 15.21 -9.47
C VAL A 37 15.45 15.55 -9.90
N ALA A 38 15.24 16.79 -10.35
CA ALA A 38 13.96 17.26 -10.89
C ALA A 38 14.20 18.12 -12.15
N GLY A 39 13.18 18.23 -13.01
CA GLY A 39 13.22 19.07 -14.20
C GLY A 39 14.25 18.64 -15.24
N LEU A 40 15.05 19.59 -15.73
CA LEU A 40 16.05 19.35 -16.79
C LEU A 40 17.12 18.32 -16.38
N LEU A 41 17.50 18.28 -15.10
CA LEU A 41 18.51 17.35 -14.60
C LEU A 41 18.06 15.89 -14.70
N VAL A 42 16.76 15.63 -14.57
CA VAL A 42 16.20 14.27 -14.77
C VAL A 42 16.38 13.84 -16.21
N LYS A 43 16.14 14.75 -17.18
CA LYS A 43 16.29 14.44 -18.60
C LYS A 43 17.73 14.10 -18.95
N LEU A 44 18.69 14.87 -18.42
CA LEU A 44 20.12 14.60 -18.60
C LEU A 44 20.53 13.28 -17.95
N LEU A 45 20.08 13.00 -16.73
CA LEU A 45 20.37 11.74 -16.04
C LEU A 45 19.77 10.54 -16.80
N ALA A 46 18.54 10.65 -17.29
CA ALA A 46 17.90 9.61 -18.09
C ALA A 46 18.69 9.33 -19.37
N TRP A 47 19.09 10.39 -20.09
CA TRP A 47 19.93 10.25 -21.29
C TRP A 47 21.25 9.55 -20.98
N VAL A 48 21.91 9.91 -19.87
CA VAL A 48 23.13 9.24 -19.38
C VAL A 48 22.88 7.76 -19.08
N LEU A 49 21.79 7.43 -18.38
CA LEU A 49 21.43 6.05 -18.04
C LEU A 49 21.09 5.18 -19.26
N GLU A 50 20.59 5.80 -20.33
CA GLU A 50 20.27 5.12 -21.60
C GLU A 50 21.49 4.89 -22.49
N THR A 51 22.61 5.58 -22.23
CA THR A 51 23.85 5.33 -22.99
C THR A 51 24.45 3.96 -22.63
N PRO A 52 24.93 3.18 -23.62
CA PRO A 52 25.28 1.76 -23.44
C PRO A 52 26.46 1.51 -22.48
N VAL A 53 27.41 2.44 -22.39
CA VAL A 53 28.59 2.29 -21.53
C VAL A 53 28.42 3.03 -20.21
N LEU A 54 28.12 4.33 -20.26
CA LEU A 54 28.05 5.17 -19.06
C LEU A 54 26.84 4.80 -18.19
N GLY A 55 25.70 4.44 -18.79
CA GLY A 55 24.53 3.98 -18.06
C GLY A 55 24.80 2.70 -17.25
N TRP A 56 25.53 1.75 -17.82
CA TRP A 56 25.92 0.51 -17.13
C TRP A 56 26.83 0.78 -15.93
N ILE A 57 27.80 1.71 -16.08
CA ILE A 57 28.71 2.11 -14.99
C ILE A 57 27.93 2.78 -13.85
N VAL A 58 27.07 3.74 -14.18
CA VAL A 58 26.25 4.46 -13.19
C VAL A 58 25.30 3.50 -12.47
N LEU A 59 24.65 2.58 -13.21
CA LEU A 59 23.76 1.59 -12.62
C LEU A 59 24.52 0.60 -11.73
N ALA A 60 25.73 0.20 -12.12
CA ALA A 60 26.58 -0.66 -11.29
C ALA A 60 27.02 0.06 -9.99
N ALA A 61 27.30 1.36 -10.02
CA ALA A 61 27.57 2.14 -8.81
C ALA A 61 26.34 2.22 -7.90
N LEU A 62 25.17 2.58 -8.46
CA LEU A 62 23.92 2.67 -7.70
C LEU A 62 23.53 1.32 -7.07
N LYS A 63 23.66 0.21 -7.80
CA LYS A 63 23.39 -1.14 -7.26
C LYS A 63 24.34 -1.52 -6.12
N ARG A 64 25.61 -1.08 -6.16
CA ARG A 64 26.57 -1.28 -5.07
C ARG A 64 26.22 -0.45 -3.84
N ASP A 65 25.91 0.84 -4.04
CA ASP A 65 25.55 1.76 -2.95
C ASP A 65 24.27 1.34 -2.23
N ASN A 66 23.34 0.68 -2.94
CA ASN A 66 22.07 0.18 -2.41
C ASN A 66 22.12 -1.29 -1.97
N LEU A 67 23.32 -1.87 -1.76
CA LEU A 67 23.53 -3.24 -1.27
C LEU A 67 22.87 -4.35 -2.13
N VAL A 68 22.46 -4.06 -3.36
CA VAL A 68 21.75 -5.01 -4.23
C VAL A 68 22.64 -6.20 -4.56
N TYR A 69 23.91 -5.97 -4.88
CA TYR A 69 24.85 -7.06 -5.15
C TYR A 69 25.03 -7.97 -3.93
N LYS A 70 25.11 -7.42 -2.72
CA LYS A 70 25.27 -8.18 -1.48
C LYS A 70 24.05 -9.05 -1.14
N LEU A 71 22.85 -8.60 -1.50
CA LEU A 71 21.58 -9.27 -1.16
C LEU A 71 21.08 -10.21 -2.25
N VAL A 72 21.47 -9.98 -3.51
CA VAL A 72 20.92 -10.72 -4.65
C VAL A 72 21.99 -11.52 -5.39
N SER A 73 23.17 -10.95 -5.63
CA SER A 73 24.20 -11.58 -6.46
C SER A 73 25.21 -12.39 -5.64
N ASP A 74 25.61 -11.88 -4.48
CA ASP A 74 26.60 -12.49 -3.58
C ASP A 74 25.94 -13.22 -2.40
N ALA A 75 24.61 -13.32 -2.39
CA ALA A 75 23.84 -14.01 -1.37
C ALA A 75 23.54 -15.44 -1.82
N GLU A 76 23.94 -16.41 -0.99
CA GLU A 76 23.48 -17.79 -1.16
C GLU A 76 22.25 -17.99 -0.28
N ILE A 77 21.09 -18.13 -0.93
CA ILE A 77 19.78 -18.34 -0.30
C ILE A 77 19.43 -19.81 -0.52
N PRO A 78 19.43 -20.63 0.55
CA PRO A 78 19.18 -22.07 0.43
C PRO A 78 17.71 -22.39 0.13
N GLU A 79 16.78 -21.47 0.40
CA GLU A 79 15.36 -21.68 0.14
C GLU A 79 15.01 -21.65 -1.35
N LEU A 80 14.05 -22.50 -1.72
CA LEU A 80 13.48 -22.49 -3.07
C LEU A 80 12.69 -21.19 -3.33
N PRO A 81 12.75 -20.64 -4.55
CA PRO A 81 12.05 -19.41 -4.87
C PRO A 81 10.54 -19.57 -4.81
N LEU A 82 9.90 -18.69 -4.05
CA LEU A 82 8.45 -18.60 -3.95
C LEU A 82 7.93 -17.45 -4.84
N PHE A 83 7.46 -17.77 -6.05
CA PHE A 83 7.02 -16.77 -7.03
C PHE A 83 5.64 -16.17 -6.72
N THR A 84 4.79 -16.92 -6.03
CA THR A 84 3.43 -16.51 -5.65
C THR A 84 3.22 -16.81 -4.18
N ALA A 85 2.47 -15.96 -3.50
CA ALA A 85 2.16 -16.18 -2.10
C ALA A 85 1.33 -17.47 -1.93
N THR A 86 1.90 -18.47 -1.26
CA THR A 86 1.27 -19.79 -1.02
C THR A 86 0.54 -19.89 0.31
N HIS A 87 0.54 -18.83 1.12
CA HIS A 87 -0.12 -18.86 2.42
C HIS A 87 -1.61 -19.19 2.24
N THR A 88 -2.02 -20.28 2.85
CA THR A 88 -3.43 -20.63 2.97
C THR A 88 -3.97 -19.89 4.19
N TRP A 89 -4.76 -18.83 3.98
CA TRP A 89 -5.49 -18.11 5.04
C TRP A 89 -6.46 -18.99 5.87
N ARG A 90 -6.43 -20.30 5.68
CA ARG A 90 -7.31 -21.29 6.31
C ARG A 90 -6.81 -21.79 7.66
N ASP A 91 -5.55 -21.52 8.01
CA ASP A 91 -4.92 -22.21 9.15
C ASP A 91 -5.33 -21.64 10.52
N ILE A 92 -5.85 -20.40 10.56
CA ILE A 92 -6.38 -19.79 11.79
C ILE A 92 -7.77 -19.22 11.50
N PRO A 93 -8.85 -19.81 12.05
CA PRO A 93 -10.18 -19.25 11.88
C PRO A 93 -10.28 -17.91 12.62
N GLU A 94 -10.50 -16.84 11.88
CA GLU A 94 -10.82 -15.53 12.46
C GLU A 94 -12.06 -15.62 13.35
N GLN A 95 -12.00 -15.00 14.53
CA GLN A 95 -13.09 -14.97 15.49
C GLN A 95 -13.97 -13.73 15.28
N ASN A 96 -15.26 -13.82 15.62
CA ASN A 96 -16.23 -12.73 15.50
C ASN A 96 -16.42 -12.18 14.07
N VAL A 97 -16.25 -13.03 13.06
CA VAL A 97 -16.51 -12.69 11.65
C VAL A 97 -17.78 -13.36 11.15
N ARG A 98 -18.53 -12.64 10.32
CA ARG A 98 -19.67 -13.20 9.58
C ARG A 98 -19.20 -13.63 8.20
N ARG A 99 -19.14 -14.93 7.94
CA ARG A 99 -18.70 -15.47 6.65
C ARG A 99 -19.81 -15.34 5.60
N THR A 100 -19.50 -14.58 4.55
CA THR A 100 -20.39 -14.46 3.41
C THR A 100 -20.47 -15.76 2.62
N LYS A 101 -21.67 -16.05 2.08
CA LYS A 101 -21.89 -17.25 1.27
C LYS A 101 -21.02 -17.20 0.00
N PRO A 102 -20.25 -18.25 -0.30
CA PRO A 102 -19.48 -18.31 -1.55
C PRO A 102 -20.44 -18.27 -2.74
N GLY A 103 -20.12 -17.47 -3.76
CA GLY A 103 -20.96 -17.32 -4.96
C GLY A 103 -22.16 -16.36 -4.83
N SER A 104 -22.37 -15.74 -3.66
CA SER A 104 -23.40 -14.70 -3.48
C SER A 104 -23.22 -13.52 -4.45
N SER A 105 -24.34 -12.89 -4.83
CA SER A 105 -24.32 -11.72 -5.70
C SER A 105 -23.78 -10.49 -4.96
N PRO A 106 -23.18 -9.50 -5.64
CA PRO A 106 -22.67 -8.29 -4.98
C PRO A 106 -23.70 -7.58 -4.09
N ALA A 107 -24.98 -7.55 -4.50
CA ALA A 107 -26.05 -6.91 -3.73
C ALA A 107 -26.33 -7.65 -2.40
N GLU A 108 -26.36 -8.98 -2.42
CA GLU A 108 -26.54 -9.79 -1.20
C GLU A 108 -25.40 -9.60 -0.22
N ARG A 109 -24.15 -9.52 -0.73
CA ARG A 109 -22.97 -9.26 0.11
C ARG A 109 -23.04 -7.89 0.77
N VAL A 110 -23.51 -6.88 0.04
CA VAL A 110 -23.73 -5.54 0.59
C VAL A 110 -24.78 -5.57 1.69
N GLN A 111 -25.89 -6.28 1.50
CA GLN A 111 -26.93 -6.39 2.52
C GLN A 111 -26.41 -7.07 3.80
N GLU A 112 -25.61 -8.13 3.66
CA GLU A 112 -24.96 -8.79 4.80
C GLU A 112 -23.95 -7.85 5.49
N ALA A 113 -23.15 -7.12 4.72
CA ALA A 113 -22.19 -6.15 5.25
C ALA A 113 -22.89 -5.02 6.02
N VAL A 114 -24.02 -4.50 5.52
CA VAL A 114 -24.82 -3.48 6.21
C VAL A 114 -25.32 -3.99 7.56
N GLY A 115 -25.68 -5.29 7.66
CA GLY A 115 -26.07 -5.93 8.91
C GLY A 115 -24.93 -6.08 9.93
N CYS A 116 -23.67 -6.04 9.47
CA CYS A 116 -22.49 -6.05 10.34
C CYS A 116 -22.08 -4.65 10.82
N LEU A 117 -22.64 -3.58 10.24
CA LEU A 117 -22.33 -2.22 10.65
C LEU A 117 -23.09 -1.85 11.93
N PRO A 118 -22.51 -0.99 12.80
CA PRO A 118 -23.24 -0.44 13.93
C PRO A 118 -24.55 0.20 13.50
N ALA A 119 -25.58 0.09 14.36
CA ALA A 119 -26.82 0.83 14.17
C ALA A 119 -26.48 2.30 13.98
N LEU A 120 -27.12 2.96 13.01
CA LEU A 120 -26.87 4.37 12.82
C LEU A 120 -27.43 5.10 14.03
N LEU A 121 -26.55 5.78 14.77
CA LEU A 121 -26.97 6.66 15.84
C LEU A 121 -27.80 7.78 15.22
N PRO A 122 -28.98 8.12 15.79
CA PRO A 122 -29.67 9.35 15.43
C PRO A 122 -28.67 10.49 15.57
N GLU A 123 -28.41 11.20 14.47
CA GLU A 123 -27.57 12.40 14.52
C GLU A 123 -28.17 13.32 15.59
N PRO A 124 -27.41 13.66 16.65
CA PRO A 124 -27.92 14.59 17.65
C PRO A 124 -28.28 15.89 16.93
N ALA A 125 -29.38 16.52 17.33
CA ALA A 125 -29.90 17.73 16.69
C ALA A 125 -28.83 18.84 16.48
N ALA A 126 -27.76 18.83 17.28
CA ALA A 126 -26.58 19.67 17.16
C ALA A 126 -25.80 19.53 15.82
N VAL A 127 -25.71 18.33 15.23
CA VAL A 127 -25.00 18.11 13.94
C VAL A 127 -25.84 18.62 12.76
N LEU A 128 -27.16 18.47 12.83
CA LEU A 128 -28.09 19.04 11.84
C LEU A 128 -28.21 20.57 11.97
N ALA A 129 -27.96 21.12 13.16
CA ALA A 129 -28.00 22.55 13.45
C ALA A 129 -26.64 23.28 13.25
N GLY A 130 -25.60 22.57 12.81
CA GLY A 130 -24.29 23.17 12.54
C GLY A 130 -23.59 23.67 13.81
N ASP A 131 -23.71 22.95 14.92
CA ASP A 131 -23.01 23.29 16.16
C ASP A 131 -21.48 23.25 15.93
N PRO A 132 -20.75 24.37 16.14
CA PRO A 132 -19.29 24.43 16.00
C PRO A 132 -18.54 23.51 16.97
N ALA A 133 -19.20 22.95 18.00
CA ALA A 133 -18.64 21.92 18.86
C ALA A 133 -18.57 20.53 18.21
N SER A 134 -19.24 20.32 17.06
CA SER A 134 -19.13 19.09 16.28
C SER A 134 -17.92 19.17 15.34
N GLY A 135 -16.87 18.38 15.62
CA GLY A 135 -15.68 18.33 14.77
C GLY A 135 -15.98 17.92 13.33
N PHE A 136 -15.11 18.29 12.38
CA PHE A 136 -15.27 17.97 10.96
C PHE A 136 -15.40 16.45 10.71
N ARG A 137 -16.42 16.04 9.97
CA ARG A 137 -16.66 14.66 9.54
C ARG A 137 -16.85 14.59 8.02
N ARG A 138 -16.35 13.51 7.41
CA ARG A 138 -16.56 13.23 5.98
C ARG A 138 -17.87 12.47 5.80
N TRP A 139 -18.56 12.75 4.71
CA TRP A 139 -19.77 12.03 4.30
C TRP A 139 -19.46 10.55 4.02
N THR A 140 -20.29 9.65 4.53
CA THR A 140 -20.18 8.20 4.28
C THR A 140 -21.18 7.72 3.22
N VAL A 141 -20.96 6.51 2.69
CA VAL A 141 -21.90 5.88 1.75
C VAL A 141 -23.32 5.74 2.35
N ARG A 142 -23.45 5.52 3.67
CA ARG A 142 -24.75 5.44 4.34
C ARG A 142 -25.48 6.78 4.38
N ASP A 143 -24.74 7.88 4.48
CA ASP A 143 -25.32 9.22 4.51
C ASP A 143 -25.84 9.61 3.14
N PHE A 144 -25.10 9.30 2.06
CA PHE A 144 -25.60 9.44 0.69
C PHE A 144 -26.82 8.56 0.43
N HIS A 145 -26.78 7.29 0.84
CA HIS A 145 -27.93 6.39 0.71
C HIS A 145 -29.16 6.95 1.42
N ARG A 146 -29.01 7.44 2.67
CA ARG A 146 -30.10 8.08 3.40
C ARG A 146 -30.64 9.29 2.67
N ALA A 147 -29.78 10.21 2.24
CA ALA A 147 -30.20 11.44 1.58
C ALA A 147 -30.91 11.18 0.25
N HIS A 148 -30.52 10.12 -0.46
CA HIS A 148 -31.21 9.64 -1.66
C HIS A 148 -32.57 9.02 -1.34
N SER A 149 -32.63 8.13 -0.35
CA SER A 149 -33.87 7.45 0.05
C SER A 149 -34.88 8.39 0.71
N SER A 150 -34.43 9.44 1.39
CA SER A 150 -35.30 10.46 2.00
C SER A 150 -35.73 11.56 1.03
N GLY A 151 -35.22 11.55 -0.20
CA GLY A 151 -35.51 12.59 -1.19
C GLY A 151 -34.82 13.93 -0.94
N GLN A 152 -33.92 14.03 0.05
CA GLN A 152 -33.15 15.25 0.32
C GLN A 152 -32.21 15.62 -0.85
N THR A 153 -31.67 14.62 -1.55
CA THR A 153 -30.86 14.84 -2.75
C THR A 153 -31.02 13.67 -3.72
N THR A 154 -30.72 13.89 -5.00
CA THR A 154 -30.73 12.82 -6.01
C THR A 154 -29.32 12.54 -6.52
N PRO A 155 -29.03 11.32 -7.00
CA PRO A 155 -27.73 11.01 -7.58
C PRO A 155 -27.34 11.94 -8.74
N ALA A 156 -28.33 12.48 -9.48
CA ALA A 156 -28.11 13.45 -10.54
C ALA A 156 -27.56 14.78 -10.03
N VAL A 157 -28.07 15.28 -8.90
CA VAL A 157 -27.58 16.51 -8.28
C VAL A 157 -26.16 16.32 -7.77
N VAL A 158 -25.89 15.21 -7.07
CA VAL A 158 -24.53 14.88 -6.60
C VAL A 158 -23.56 14.79 -7.76
N LYS A 159 -23.92 14.09 -8.84
CA LYS A 159 -23.11 14.01 -10.07
C LYS A 159 -22.81 15.39 -10.66
N LYS A 160 -23.82 16.27 -10.74
CA LYS A 160 -23.65 17.63 -11.27
C LYS A 160 -22.67 18.45 -10.42
N VAL A 161 -22.79 18.39 -9.10
CA VAL A 161 -21.87 19.08 -8.19
C VAL A 161 -20.44 18.54 -8.31
N SER A 162 -20.28 17.21 -8.38
CA SER A 162 -18.96 16.61 -8.59
C SER A 162 -18.33 17.06 -9.91
N LEU A 163 -19.12 17.15 -10.99
CA LEU A 163 -18.64 17.64 -12.29
C LEU A 163 -18.19 19.11 -12.21
N LEU A 164 -19.01 19.97 -11.60
CA LEU A 164 -18.66 21.38 -11.44
C LEU A 164 -17.39 21.58 -10.60
N LEU A 165 -17.22 20.79 -9.53
CA LEU A 165 -15.99 20.84 -8.71
C LEU A 165 -14.76 20.38 -9.49
N THR A 166 -14.90 19.41 -10.38
CA THR A 166 -13.79 18.99 -11.25
C THR A 166 -13.46 20.02 -12.33
N GLU A 167 -14.45 20.76 -12.82
CA GLU A 167 -14.26 21.80 -13.85
C GLU A 167 -13.69 23.10 -13.27
N HIS A 168 -14.06 23.45 -12.04
CA HIS A 168 -13.58 24.68 -11.37
C HIS A 168 -12.37 24.46 -10.46
N GLY A 169 -11.99 23.20 -10.18
CA GLY A 169 -10.82 22.85 -9.37
C GLY A 169 -9.51 22.75 -10.15
N THR A 170 -9.52 23.07 -11.45
CA THR A 170 -8.34 23.06 -12.35
C THR A 170 -7.83 24.48 -12.63
N GLU A 171 -7.68 25.30 -11.59
CA GLU A 171 -6.88 26.54 -11.63
C GLU A 171 -5.63 26.41 -10.75
#